data_AF-Q6ID26-F1
#
_entry.id   AF-Q6ID26-F1
#
_cell.length_a   1.000
_cell.length_b   1.000
_cell.length_c   1.000
_cell.angle_alpha   90.00
_cell.angle_beta   90.00
_cell.angle_gamma   90.00
#
_symmetry.space_group_name_H-M   'P 1'
#
loop_
_entity.id
_entity.type
_entity.pdbx_description
1 polymer ?
#
loop_
_entity_poly.entity_id
_entity_poly.type
_entity_poly.pdbx_seq_one_letter_code
_entity_poly.pdbx_strand_id
1 'polypeptide(L)'
;MDMAFTHVCLWTLLAFVLTWTVFYVTNRKKKAPELADAAAEERRDSAADVIIVGAGVGGSALAYSLAKDGRRVLAIERDMREPERMMGEFMQPGGRLMLSKLGLEANAAAYRKSYMAASGL
;
A
#
# COMPACT_ATOMS: atom_id res chain seq x y z
N MET A 1 -36.46 -35.52 0.33
CA MET A 1 -35.62 -34.51 1.01
C MET A 1 -36.36 -34.11 2.25
N ASP A 2 -35.84 -34.48 3.42
CA ASP A 2 -36.54 -34.27 4.69
C ASP A 2 -36.68 -32.78 4.99
N MET A 3 -37.93 -32.33 5.19
CA MET A 3 -38.27 -30.93 5.47
C MET A 3 -37.50 -30.36 6.67
N ALA A 4 -37.09 -31.22 7.60
CA ALA A 4 -36.25 -30.84 8.74
C ALA A 4 -34.84 -30.40 8.30
N PHE A 5 -34.21 -31.09 7.34
CA PHE A 5 -32.87 -30.77 6.88
C PHE A 5 -32.83 -29.43 6.15
N THR A 6 -33.84 -29.15 5.31
CA THR A 6 -33.96 -27.86 4.61
C THR A 6 -34.19 -26.70 5.58
N HIS A 7 -34.99 -26.88 6.63
CA HIS A 7 -35.19 -25.84 7.65
C HIS A 7 -33.92 -25.55 8.44
N VAL A 8 -33.15 -26.57 8.85
CA VAL A 8 -31.87 -26.36 9.56
C VAL A 8 -30.85 -25.63 8.66
N CYS A 9 -30.78 -25.99 7.38
CA CYS A 9 -29.88 -25.35 6.43
C CYS A 9 -30.27 -23.87 6.18
N LEU A 10 -31.58 -23.57 6.05
CA LEU A 10 -32.07 -22.19 5.93
C LEU A 10 -31.77 -21.35 7.18
N TRP A 11 -32.03 -21.88 8.37
CA TRP A 11 -31.79 -21.16 9.63
C TRP A 11 -30.31 -20.91 9.90
N THR A 12 -29.43 -21.86 9.56
CA THR A 12 -27.97 -21.69 9.70
C THR A 12 -27.43 -20.64 8.73
N LEU A 13 -27.87 -20.63 7.47
CA LEU A 13 -27.53 -19.58 6.51
C LEU A 13 -28.02 -18.20 6.98
N LEU A 14 -29.26 -18.12 7.46
CA LEU A 14 -29.84 -16.87 7.97
C LEU A 14 -29.05 -16.34 9.18
N ALA A 15 -28.69 -17.22 10.12
CA ALA A 15 -27.89 -16.86 11.29
C ALA A 15 -26.48 -16.41 10.91
N PHE A 16 -25.84 -17.05 9.94
CA PHE A 16 -24.52 -16.66 9.44
C PHE A 16 -24.54 -15.28 8.78
N VAL A 17 -25.54 -15.03 7.91
CA VAL A 17 -25.71 -13.73 7.24
C VAL A 17 -26.02 -12.63 8.25
N LEU A 18 -26.89 -12.88 9.24
CA LEU A 18 -27.18 -11.94 10.31
C LEU A 18 -25.92 -11.62 11.13
N THR A 19 -25.16 -12.64 11.52
CA THR A 19 -23.92 -12.47 12.31
C THR A 19 -22.87 -11.69 11.51
N TRP A 20 -22.69 -12.00 10.23
CA TRP A 20 -21.79 -11.28 9.33
C TRP A 20 -22.22 -9.81 9.15
N THR A 21 -23.52 -9.56 8.99
CA THR A 21 -24.06 -8.21 8.81
C THR A 21 -23.88 -7.38 10.07
N VAL A 22 -24.18 -7.94 11.25
CA VAL A 22 -23.94 -7.30 12.55
C VAL A 22 -22.45 -7.03 12.75
N PHE A 23 -21.57 -7.99 12.45
CA PHE A 23 -20.11 -7.80 12.52
C PHE A 23 -19.65 -6.69 11.58
N TYR A 24 -20.10 -6.68 10.32
CA TYR A 24 -19.73 -5.67 9.34
C TYR A 24 -20.17 -4.25 9.76
N VAL A 25 -21.39 -4.12 10.28
CA VAL A 25 -21.93 -2.82 10.73
C VAL A 25 -21.26 -2.34 12.02
N THR A 26 -21.07 -3.23 13.01
CA THR A 26 -20.45 -2.86 14.29
C THR A 26 -18.96 -2.55 14.14
N ASN A 27 -18.25 -3.29 13.28
CA ASN A 27 -16.82 -3.09 13.06
C ASN A 27 -16.51 -1.90 12.13
N ARG A 28 -17.48 -1.46 11.31
CA ARG A 28 -17.40 -0.19 10.56
C ARG A 28 -17.37 1.02 11.50
N LYS A 29 -18.19 1.03 12.55
CA LYS A 29 -18.30 2.19 13.45
C LYS A 29 -17.04 2.44 14.28
N LYS A 30 -16.24 1.40 14.55
CA LYS A 30 -15.02 1.51 15.35
C LYS A 30 -13.82 2.09 14.59
N LYS A 31 -13.84 2.16 13.25
CA LYS A 31 -12.68 2.59 12.46
C LYS A 31 -12.75 4.01 11.89
N ALA A 32 -13.88 4.70 11.99
CA ALA A 32 -14.12 5.92 11.22
C ALA A 32 -13.99 7.26 11.95
N PRO A 33 -14.37 7.44 13.24
CA PRO A 33 -14.49 8.79 13.79
C PRO A 33 -13.20 9.34 14.44
N GLU A 34 -12.43 8.51 15.15
CA GLU A 34 -11.36 9.03 16.04
C GLU A 34 -10.06 9.44 15.30
N LEU A 35 -9.80 8.88 14.12
CA LEU A 35 -8.63 9.22 13.30
C LEU A 35 -8.88 10.41 12.37
N ALA A 36 -10.14 10.74 12.11
CA ALA A 36 -10.52 11.82 11.19
C ALA A 36 -10.27 13.21 11.81
N ASP A 37 -10.54 13.37 13.11
CA ASP A 37 -10.44 14.65 13.80
C ASP A 37 -8.99 15.06 14.09
N ALA A 38 -8.14 14.11 14.52
CA ALA A 38 -6.71 14.38 14.77
C ALA A 38 -5.94 14.73 13.49
N ALA A 39 -6.35 14.16 12.35
CA ALA A 39 -5.70 14.40 11.06
C ALA A 39 -6.27 15.62 10.31
N ALA A 40 -7.30 16.29 10.83
CA ALA A 40 -7.86 17.51 10.25
C ALA A 40 -7.09 18.78 10.67
N GLU A 41 -6.45 18.78 11.84
CA GLU A 41 -5.72 19.96 12.36
C GLU A 41 -4.38 20.21 11.64
N GLU A 42 -3.64 19.18 11.22
CA GLU A 42 -2.38 19.35 10.47
C GLU A 42 -2.58 19.68 8.97
N ARG A 43 -3.78 19.48 8.41
CA ARG A 43 -4.02 19.46 6.96
C ARG A 43 -4.29 20.80 6.28
N ARG A 44 -4.31 21.91 7.02
CA ARG A 44 -4.93 23.15 6.53
C ARG A 44 -4.13 23.94 5.48
N ASP A 45 -2.92 23.53 5.09
CA ASP A 45 -2.13 24.26 4.07
C ASP A 45 -1.47 23.39 2.98
N SER A 46 -1.66 22.07 2.97
CA SER A 46 -1.00 21.17 2.00
C SER A 46 -1.71 19.83 1.80
N ALA A 47 -3.03 19.84 1.56
CA ALA A 47 -3.78 18.63 1.28
C ALA A 47 -3.18 17.89 0.06
N ALA A 48 -2.56 16.73 0.29
CA ALA A 48 -2.07 15.87 -0.78
C ALA A 48 -3.25 15.40 -1.65
N ASP A 49 -3.06 15.36 -2.96
CA ASP A 49 -4.05 14.83 -3.90
C ASP A 49 -4.09 13.29 -3.82
N VAL A 50 -2.96 12.67 -3.48
CA VAL A 50 -2.82 11.21 -3.34
C VAL A 50 -2.01 10.87 -2.09
N ILE A 51 -2.52 9.93 -1.30
CA ILE A 51 -1.79 9.32 -0.18
C ILE A 51 -1.39 7.91 -0.57
N ILE A 52 -0.11 7.58 -0.46
CA ILE A 52 0.44 6.25 -0.72
C ILE A 52 0.89 5.65 0.61
N VAL A 53 0.38 4.47 0.94
CA VAL A 53 0.78 3.73 2.15
C VAL A 53 1.73 2.61 1.73
N GLY A 54 2.97 2.68 2.25
CA GLY A 54 4.12 1.87 1.87
C GLY A 54 4.97 2.56 0.79
N ALA A 55 6.21 2.92 1.11
CA ALA A 55 7.20 3.53 0.21
C ALA A 55 8.28 2.51 -0.23
N GLY A 56 7.91 1.24 -0.38
CA GLY A 56 8.75 0.23 -1.05
C GLY A 56 8.92 0.48 -2.55
N VAL A 57 9.37 -0.54 -3.31
CA VAL A 57 9.65 -0.42 -4.75
C VAL A 57 8.46 0.14 -5.54
N GLY A 58 7.26 -0.44 -5.36
CA GLY A 58 6.06 0.02 -6.06
C GLY A 58 5.54 1.37 -5.57
N GLY A 59 5.54 1.59 -4.26
CA GLY A 59 5.04 2.83 -3.65
C GLY A 59 5.90 4.05 -4.00
N SER A 60 7.22 3.91 -3.93
CA SER A 60 8.16 4.96 -4.33
C SER A 60 8.11 5.23 -5.84
N ALA A 61 7.99 4.19 -6.68
CA ALA A 61 7.85 4.37 -8.13
C ALA A 61 6.53 5.11 -8.48
N LEU A 62 5.42 4.74 -7.83
CA LEU A 62 4.13 5.40 -8.01
C LEU A 62 4.15 6.84 -7.50
N ALA A 63 4.77 7.09 -6.34
CA ALA A 63 4.92 8.43 -5.79
C ALA A 63 5.69 9.33 -6.76
N TYR A 64 6.79 8.82 -7.31
CA TYR A 64 7.60 9.53 -8.28
C TYR A 64 6.83 9.82 -9.58
N SER A 65 6.10 8.85 -10.14
CA SER A 65 5.34 9.06 -11.37
C SER A 65 4.23 10.11 -11.18
N LEU A 66 3.48 10.03 -10.08
CA LEU A 66 2.41 10.98 -9.78
C LEU A 66 2.96 12.39 -9.50
N ALA A 67 4.07 12.50 -8.79
CA ALA A 67 4.73 13.78 -8.55
C ALA A 67 5.26 14.40 -9.86
N LYS A 68 5.82 13.58 -10.76
CA LYS A 68 6.26 14.02 -12.09
C LYS A 68 5.11 14.55 -12.95
N ASP A 69 3.92 13.99 -12.79
CA ASP A 69 2.67 14.45 -13.43
C ASP A 69 2.02 15.65 -12.70
N GLY A 70 2.70 16.25 -11.71
CA GLY A 70 2.28 17.46 -11.02
C GLY A 70 1.28 17.24 -9.88
N ARG A 71 1.13 16.01 -9.38
CA ARG A 71 0.28 15.71 -8.22
C ARG A 71 1.02 15.94 -6.92
N ARG A 72 0.31 16.45 -5.91
CA ARG A 72 0.82 16.49 -4.53
C ARG A 72 0.65 15.11 -3.92
N VAL A 73 1.75 14.43 -3.63
CA VAL A 73 1.74 13.05 -3.14
C VAL A 73 2.33 13.00 -1.73
N LEU A 74 1.59 12.38 -0.81
CA LEU A 74 2.09 12.03 0.52
C LEU A 74 2.34 10.52 0.56
N ALA A 75 3.61 10.11 0.62
CA ALA A 75 3.99 8.73 0.89
C ALA A 75 4.23 8.52 2.38
N ILE A 76 3.62 7.48 2.95
CA ILE A 76 3.77 7.07 4.35
C ILE A 76 4.41 5.70 4.36
N GLU A 77 5.52 5.54 5.08
CA GLU A 77 6.21 4.27 5.28
C GLU A 77 6.44 4.06 6.77
N ARG A 78 6.49 2.79 7.19
CA ARG A 78 6.74 2.43 8.58
C ARG A 78 8.15 2.80 9.02
N ASP A 79 9.12 2.63 8.14
CA ASP A 79 10.54 2.89 8.40
C ASP A 79 11.24 3.42 7.14
N MET A 80 11.78 4.64 7.22
CA MET A 80 12.45 5.33 6.11
C MET A 80 13.95 5.02 6.03
N ARG A 81 14.49 4.16 6.91
CA ARG A 81 15.88 3.70 6.85
C ARG A 81 16.06 2.71 5.70
N GLU A 82 17.31 2.55 5.24
CA GLU A 82 17.64 1.53 4.24
C GLU A 82 17.27 0.14 4.79
N PRO A 83 16.45 -0.64 4.07
CA PRO A 83 15.97 -1.91 4.56
C PRO A 83 17.05 -2.99 4.43
N GLU A 84 17.42 -3.61 5.54
CA GLU A 84 18.29 -4.80 5.54
C GLU A 84 17.49 -6.05 5.13
N ARG A 85 17.46 -6.36 3.83
CA ARG A 85 16.81 -7.56 3.30
C ARG A 85 17.49 -8.03 2.01
N MET A 86 17.52 -9.34 1.79
CA MET A 86 18.05 -9.95 0.54
C MET A 86 17.04 -9.91 -0.63
N MET A 87 15.98 -9.12 -0.52
CA MET A 87 14.87 -9.10 -1.48
C MET A 87 14.97 -7.86 -2.35
N GLY A 88 14.97 -8.06 -3.67
CA GLY A 88 15.04 -6.98 -4.67
C GLY A 88 16.40 -6.78 -5.31
N GLU A 89 17.37 -7.66 -5.04
CA GLU A 89 18.73 -7.60 -5.62
C GLU A 89 18.74 -7.81 -7.14
N PHE A 90 17.79 -8.59 -7.65
CA PHE A 90 17.67 -8.90 -9.06
C PHE A 90 16.47 -8.20 -9.69
N MET A 91 16.73 -7.46 -10.76
CA MET A 91 15.70 -6.81 -11.56
C MET A 91 15.69 -7.39 -12.97
N GLN A 92 14.51 -7.89 -13.36
CA GLN A 92 14.30 -8.40 -14.71
C GLN A 92 14.46 -7.28 -15.77
N PRO A 93 14.84 -7.61 -17.02
CA PRO A 93 15.00 -6.61 -18.09
C PRO A 93 13.76 -5.73 -18.31
N GLY A 94 12.56 -6.30 -18.16
CA GLY A 94 11.31 -5.54 -18.24
C GLY A 94 11.17 -4.47 -17.14
N GLY A 95 11.61 -4.77 -15.92
CA GLY A 95 11.63 -3.79 -14.82
C GLY A 95 12.60 -2.64 -15.09
N ARG A 96 13.80 -2.96 -15.61
CA ARG A 96 14.78 -1.95 -16.03
C ARG A 96 14.22 -1.04 -17.13
N LEU A 97 13.52 -1.60 -18.11
CA LEU A 97 12.85 -0.81 -19.16
C LEU A 97 11.83 0.16 -18.57
N MET A 98 11.05 -0.26 -17.57
CA MET A 98 10.08 0.63 -16.92
C MET A 98 10.76 1.73 -16.10
N LEU A 99 11.87 1.45 -15.42
CA LEU A 99 12.68 2.50 -14.77
C LEU A 99 13.25 3.50 -15.78
N SER A 100 13.69 3.01 -16.95
CA SER A 100 14.15 3.87 -18.04
C SER A 100 13.04 4.80 -18.53
N LYS A 101 11.81 4.29 -18.71
CA LYS A 101 10.63 5.11 -19.05
C LYS A 101 10.28 6.16 -18.00
N LEU A 102 10.56 5.88 -16.72
CA LEU A 102 10.41 6.88 -15.65
C LEU A 102 11.53 7.93 -15.63
N GLY A 103 12.68 7.65 -16.25
CA GLY A 103 13.89 8.48 -16.18
C GLY A 103 14.75 8.18 -14.94
N LEU A 104 14.55 7.03 -14.30
CA LEU A 104 15.24 6.62 -13.06
C LEU A 104 16.37 5.61 -13.30
N GLU A 105 16.66 5.28 -14.56
CA GLU A 105 17.70 4.29 -14.88
C GLU A 105 19.09 4.71 -14.41
N ALA A 106 19.44 5.99 -14.51
CA ALA A 106 20.71 6.51 -14.02
C ALA A 106 20.86 6.36 -12.50
N ASN A 107 19.76 6.56 -11.76
CA ASN A 107 19.73 6.38 -10.31
C ASN A 107 19.98 4.91 -9.92
N ALA A 108 19.38 3.97 -10.66
CA ALA A 108 19.62 2.54 -10.45
C ALA A 108 21.08 2.14 -10.76
N ALA A 109 21.66 2.69 -11.84
CA ALA A 109 23.07 2.44 -12.19
C ALA A 109 24.03 3.04 -11.15
N ALA A 110 23.73 4.24 -10.64
CA ALA A 110 24.51 4.89 -9.58
C ALA A 110 24.47 4.09 -8.28
N TYR A 111 23.28 3.62 -7.86
CA TYR A 111 23.16 2.78 -6.67
C TYR A 111 23.99 1.50 -6.78
N ARG A 112 23.92 0.81 -7.93
CA ARG A 112 24.75 -0.38 -8.18
C ARG A 112 26.24 -0.07 -8.03
N LYS A 113 26.72 1.06 -8.56
CA LYS A 113 28.14 1.45 -8.44
C LYS A 113 28.55 1.67 -6.98
N SER A 114 27.72 2.36 -6.20
CA SER A 114 27.96 2.58 -4.77
C SER A 114 27.92 1.29 -3.96
N TYR A 115 26.98 0.39 -4.27
CA TYR A 115 26.85 -0.92 -3.63
C TYR A 115 28.07 -1.82 -3.91
N MET A 116 28.53 -1.88 -5.15
CA MET A 116 29.73 -2.66 -5.52
C MET A 116 30.98 -2.12 -4.80
N ALA A 117 31.14 -0.79 -4.75
CA ALA A 117 32.24 -0.16 -4.01
C ALA A 117 32.20 -0.46 -2.50
N ALA A 118 31.01 -0.56 -1.89
CA ALA A 118 30.86 -0.87 -0.47
C ALA A 118 31.02 -2.38 -0.16
N SER A 119 30.65 -3.25 -1.11
CA SER A 119 30.73 -4.71 -0.95
C SER A 119 32.10 -5.31 -1.33
N GLY A 120 33.00 -4.51 -1.90
CA GLY A 120 34.31 -4.97 -2.35
C GLY A 120 34.25 -5.83 -3.63
N LEU A 121 33.17 -5.70 -4.40
CA LEU A 121 32.94 -6.36 -5.68
C LEU A 121 33.31 -5.47 -6.88
#